data_AF-A0A059BZY1-F1
#
_entry.id   AF-A0A059BZY1-F1
#
_cell.length_a   1.000
_cell.length_b   1.000
_cell.length_c   1.000
_cell.angle_alpha   90.00
_cell.angle_beta   90.00
_cell.angle_gamma   90.00
#
_symmetry.space_group_name_H-M   'P 1'
#
loop_
_entity.id
_entity.type
_entity.pdbx_description
1 polymer ?
#
loop_
_entity_poly.entity_id
_entity_poly.type
_entity_poly.pdbx_seq_one_letter_code
_entity_poly.pdbx_strand_id
1 'polypeptide(L)'
;MSTSDMTNSHHRRLEVTVISGEDLRINDRPIKNNAFVTVKADSCGLPSSQDSTKPDAQSESYPYWDEKLHVDLPAGSRYIVVEVCRRTSSAGDKFVATAWIPVSDFVGDYTPENYLHFLSYRLRDAKGLRNGIINISVRVVSSSYKGTLSSSSRLPPSVLEFRMPVDRERNGGTVTGMPVWYPNQWKS
;
A
#
# COMPACT_ATOMS: atom_id res chain seq x y z
N MET A 1 -0.40 35.93 -24.33
CA MET A 1 -0.29 34.50 -24.68
C MET A 1 0.36 33.82 -23.48
N SER A 2 -0.42 33.38 -22.49
CA SER A 2 0.13 32.80 -21.27
C SER A 2 0.32 31.30 -21.47
N THR A 3 1.57 30.86 -21.36
CA THR A 3 1.96 29.45 -21.32
C THR A 3 1.45 28.86 -20.02
N SER A 4 0.41 28.04 -20.10
CA SER A 4 -0.03 27.19 -18.99
C SER A 4 1.07 26.17 -18.71
N ASP A 5 1.71 26.29 -17.56
CA ASP A 5 2.55 25.23 -17.01
C ASP A 5 1.70 23.96 -16.89
N MET A 6 1.87 23.05 -17.84
CA MET A 6 1.41 21.67 -17.71
C MET A 6 2.19 21.03 -16.58
N THR A 7 1.72 21.23 -15.35
CA THR A 7 2.02 20.30 -14.28
C THR A 7 1.49 18.95 -14.74
N ASN A 8 2.39 18.09 -15.22
CA ASN A 8 2.11 16.68 -15.39
C ASN A 8 1.90 16.13 -13.98
N SER A 9 0.70 16.33 -13.44
CA SER A 9 0.29 15.82 -12.16
C SER A 9 0.17 14.31 -12.35
N HIS A 10 1.28 13.62 -12.10
CA HIS A 10 1.31 12.17 -12.02
C HIS A 10 0.34 11.75 -10.91
N HIS A 11 -0.91 11.48 -11.30
CA HIS A 11 -1.93 11.01 -10.38
C HIS A 11 -1.63 9.54 -10.12
N ARG A 12 -1.14 9.24 -8.92
CA ARG A 12 -0.91 7.87 -8.49
C ARG A 12 -2.25 7.28 -8.08
N ARG A 13 -2.48 6.02 -8.40
CA ARG A 13 -3.65 5.29 -7.91
C ARG A 13 -3.21 4.29 -6.87
N LEU A 14 -3.98 4.15 -5.80
CA LEU A 14 -3.79 3.13 -4.80
C LEU A 14 -4.77 2.01 -5.05
N GLU A 15 -4.27 0.80 -4.94
CA GLU A 15 -5.09 -0.37 -4.70
C GLU A 15 -4.93 -0.74 -3.23
N VAL A 16 -6.02 -0.63 -2.48
CA VAL A 16 -6.07 -0.91 -1.06
C VAL A 16 -6.98 -2.12 -0.85
N THR A 17 -6.43 -3.23 -0.37
CA THR A 17 -7.25 -4.36 0.07
C THR A 17 -7.50 -4.22 1.56
N VAL A 18 -8.76 -4.02 1.94
CA VAL A 18 -9.19 -4.02 3.34
C VAL A 18 -9.37 -5.47 3.75
N ILE A 19 -8.49 -5.97 4.61
CA ILE A 19 -8.43 -7.41 4.94
C ILE A 19 -9.40 -7.69 6.09
N SER A 20 -9.14 -7.12 7.26
CA SER A 20 -9.90 -7.41 8.48
C SER A 20 -9.82 -6.28 9.51
N GLY A 21 -10.74 -6.33 10.48
CA GLY A 21 -10.73 -5.49 11.68
C GLY A 21 -10.69 -6.35 12.94
N GLU A 22 -10.10 -5.82 14.01
CA GLU A 22 -9.95 -6.53 15.28
C GLU A 22 -10.42 -5.68 16.46
N ASP A 23 -11.13 -6.30 17.41
CA ASP A 23 -11.60 -5.69 18.67
C ASP A 23 -12.31 -4.33 18.48
N LEU A 24 -13.17 -4.24 17.46
CA LEU A 24 -13.94 -3.03 17.18
C LEU A 24 -15.05 -2.82 18.20
N ARG A 25 -15.17 -1.61 18.75
CA ARG A 25 -16.12 -1.28 19.80
C ARG A 25 -16.87 0.03 19.54
N ILE A 26 -18.04 0.15 20.16
CA ILE A 26 -18.80 1.40 20.26
C ILE A 26 -19.23 1.54 21.72
N ASN A 27 -18.84 2.64 22.37
CA ASN A 27 -19.11 2.86 23.80
C ASN A 27 -18.67 1.67 24.67
N ASP A 28 -17.42 1.22 24.47
CA ASP A 28 -16.78 0.09 25.17
C ASP A 28 -17.46 -1.29 24.97
N ARG A 29 -18.46 -1.37 24.10
CA ARG A 29 -19.14 -2.64 23.75
C ARG A 29 -18.70 -3.13 22.38
N PRO A 30 -18.54 -4.45 22.20
CA PRO A 30 -18.39 -5.05 20.88
C PRO A 30 -19.41 -4.51 19.88
N ILE A 31 -18.97 -4.21 18.66
CA ILE A 31 -19.92 -3.88 17.59
C ILE A 31 -20.67 -5.14 17.18
N LYS A 32 -21.92 -4.98 16.75
CA LYS A 32 -22.59 -6.06 16.01
C LYS A 32 -22.21 -5.96 14.54
N ASN A 33 -22.68 -6.91 13.75
CA ASN A 33 -22.49 -6.98 12.30
C ASN A 33 -22.87 -5.69 11.54
N ASN A 34 -22.61 -5.73 10.23
CA ASN A 34 -22.74 -4.67 9.24
C ASN A 34 -21.67 -3.57 9.35
N ALA A 35 -20.46 -3.94 9.76
CA ALA A 35 -19.30 -3.08 9.69
C ALA A 35 -18.82 -2.95 8.23
N PHE A 36 -18.49 -1.74 7.80
CA PHE A 36 -17.88 -1.49 6.50
C PHE A 36 -16.78 -0.44 6.64
N VAL A 37 -15.88 -0.41 5.68
CA VAL A 37 -14.72 0.49 5.69
C VAL A 37 -14.79 1.41 4.49
N THR A 38 -14.54 2.69 4.72
CA THR A 38 -14.34 3.70 3.68
C THR A 38 -12.88 4.13 3.70
N VAL A 39 -12.25 4.15 2.52
CA VAL A 39 -10.89 4.64 2.34
C VAL A 39 -10.91 5.88 1.47
N LYS A 40 -10.22 6.93 1.92
CA LYS A 40 -10.06 8.19 1.17
C LYS A 40 -8.65 8.72 1.31
N ALA A 41 -8.15 9.40 0.29
CA ALA A 41 -6.88 10.11 0.37
C ALA A 41 -7.10 11.52 0.95
N ASP A 42 -6.13 11.99 1.74
CA ASP A 42 -6.07 13.40 2.13
C ASP A 42 -5.93 14.28 0.88
N SER A 43 -6.87 15.20 0.69
CA SER A 43 -6.88 16.13 -0.42
C SER A 43 -6.94 17.55 0.14
N CYS A 44 -5.93 18.37 -0.15
CA CYS A 44 -5.80 19.75 0.31
C CYS A 44 -6.87 20.67 -0.30
N GLY A 45 -8.16 20.46 0.00
CA GLY A 45 -9.30 21.24 -0.48
C GLY A 45 -9.89 20.79 -1.83
N LEU A 46 -9.36 19.73 -2.45
CA LEU A 46 -9.92 19.13 -3.66
C LEU A 46 -10.91 18.01 -3.30
N PRO A 47 -11.90 17.68 -4.16
CA PRO A 47 -12.72 16.49 -3.96
C PRO A 47 -11.80 15.25 -3.92
N SER A 48 -11.76 14.56 -2.77
CA SER A 48 -11.03 13.30 -2.63
C SER A 48 -11.85 12.16 -3.23
N SER A 49 -11.16 11.30 -3.97
CA SER A 49 -11.74 10.00 -4.29
C SER A 49 -11.90 9.20 -3.00
N GLN A 50 -13.03 8.51 -2.88
CA GLN A 50 -13.29 7.60 -1.78
C GLN A 50 -13.94 6.34 -2.32
N ASP A 51 -13.63 5.21 -1.71
CA ASP A 51 -14.20 3.92 -2.04
C ASP A 51 -14.52 3.16 -0.75
N SER A 52 -15.45 2.21 -0.79
CA SER A 52 -15.93 1.53 0.41
C SER A 52 -16.22 0.06 0.20
N THR A 53 -15.93 -0.73 1.22
CA THR A 53 -16.28 -2.15 1.24
C THR A 53 -17.79 -2.34 1.36
N LYS A 54 -18.25 -3.52 0.99
CA LYS A 54 -19.55 -4.03 1.41
C LYS A 54 -19.55 -4.23 2.93
N PRO A 55 -20.73 -4.07 3.58
CA PRO A 55 -20.88 -4.45 4.97
C PRO A 55 -20.59 -5.93 5.16
N ASP A 56 -19.80 -6.23 6.18
CA ASP A 56 -19.64 -7.59 6.65
C ASP A 56 -20.91 -8.01 7.40
N ALA A 57 -21.50 -9.13 6.99
CA ALA A 57 -22.78 -9.61 7.49
C ALA A 57 -22.66 -10.49 8.74
N GLN A 58 -21.48 -11.09 8.99
CA GLN A 58 -21.36 -12.25 9.86
C GLN A 58 -20.45 -12.05 11.06
N SER A 59 -19.41 -11.22 10.96
CA SER A 59 -18.51 -10.99 12.07
C SER A 59 -18.93 -9.78 12.91
N GLU A 60 -18.86 -9.94 14.22
CA GLU A 60 -19.12 -8.88 15.19
C GLU A 60 -17.92 -7.92 15.28
N SER A 61 -17.19 -7.93 16.39
CA SER A 61 -16.00 -7.10 16.59
C SER A 61 -14.77 -7.50 15.78
N TYR A 62 -14.87 -8.54 14.94
CA TYR A 62 -13.76 -9.10 14.16
C TYR A 62 -14.14 -9.27 12.68
N PRO A 63 -14.55 -8.19 11.99
CA PRO A 63 -14.96 -8.27 10.59
C PRO A 63 -13.83 -8.74 9.67
N TYR A 64 -14.19 -9.56 8.69
CA TYR A 64 -13.32 -9.96 7.58
C TYR A 64 -13.96 -9.51 6.27
N TRP A 65 -13.30 -8.60 5.55
CA TRP A 65 -13.81 -8.04 4.29
C TRP A 65 -13.12 -8.62 3.07
N ASP A 66 -11.78 -8.68 3.10
CA ASP A 66 -10.92 -9.09 1.97
C ASP A 66 -11.35 -8.45 0.63
N GLU A 67 -11.66 -7.15 0.70
CA GLU A 67 -12.21 -6.41 -0.42
C GLU A 67 -11.22 -5.36 -0.92
N LYS A 68 -11.07 -5.31 -2.24
CA LYS A 68 -10.13 -4.44 -2.94
C LYS A 68 -10.81 -3.15 -3.39
N LEU A 69 -10.29 -2.04 -2.90
CA LEU A 69 -10.74 -0.68 -3.15
C LEU A 69 -9.73 0.07 -4.00
N HIS A 70 -10.22 1.00 -4.81
CA HIS A 70 -9.38 1.85 -5.65
C HIS A 70 -9.53 3.32 -5.27
N VAL A 71 -8.45 3.93 -4.81
CA VAL A 71 -8.44 5.31 -4.34
C VAL A 71 -7.35 6.06 -5.09
N ASP A 72 -7.70 7.16 -5.71
CA ASP A 72 -6.73 8.07 -6.28
C ASP A 72 -5.97 8.80 -5.16
N LEU A 73 -4.65 8.92 -5.33
CA LEU A 73 -3.75 9.60 -4.41
C LEU A 73 -3.23 10.89 -5.05
N PRO A 74 -3.85 12.04 -4.74
CA PRO A 74 -3.38 13.34 -5.20
C PRO A 74 -1.92 13.61 -4.86
N ALA A 75 -1.26 14.41 -5.69
CA ALA A 75 0.08 14.88 -5.39
C ALA A 75 0.06 15.71 -4.10
N GLY A 76 0.97 15.38 -3.17
CA GLY A 76 1.08 16.08 -1.88
C GLY A 76 0.25 15.50 -0.74
N SER A 77 -0.60 14.50 -0.98
CA SER A 77 -1.30 13.78 0.09
C SER A 77 -0.32 13.24 1.13
N ARG A 78 -0.60 13.52 2.41
CA ARG A 78 0.25 13.07 3.52
C ARG A 78 -0.23 11.76 4.13
N TYR A 79 -1.54 11.53 4.08
CA TYR A 79 -2.17 10.37 4.68
C TYR A 79 -3.25 9.80 3.76
N ILE A 80 -3.53 8.51 3.93
CA ILE A 80 -4.85 7.96 3.62
C ILE A 80 -5.62 7.82 4.94
N VAL A 81 -6.91 8.09 4.88
CA VAL A 81 -7.82 7.98 6.01
C VAL A 81 -8.68 6.75 5.79
N VAL A 82 -8.63 5.84 6.75
CA VAL A 82 -9.43 4.62 6.78
C VAL A 82 -10.48 4.80 7.87
N GLU A 83 -11.75 4.86 7.49
CA GLU A 83 -12.88 5.05 8.40
C GLU A 83 -13.68 3.76 8.48
N VAL A 84 -13.91 3.28 9.70
CA VAL A 84 -14.78 2.15 9.98
C VAL A 84 -16.12 2.68 10.44
N CYS A 85 -17.16 2.27 9.74
CA CYS A 85 -18.54 2.64 10.02
C CYS A 85 -19.39 1.38 10.18
N ARG A 86 -20.54 1.53 10.82
CA ARG A 86 -21.53 0.46 10.98
C ARG A 86 -22.87 0.89 10.41
N ARG A 87 -23.37 0.12 9.45
CA ARG A 87 -24.69 0.30 8.86
C ARG A 87 -25.75 -0.02 9.91
N THR A 88 -26.63 0.93 10.20
CA THR A 88 -27.78 0.70 11.09
C THR A 88 -29.07 0.89 10.30
N SER A 89 -30.01 -0.04 10.43
CA SER A 89 -31.29 -0.02 9.69
C SER A 89 -32.17 1.19 10.00
N SER A 90 -31.99 1.85 11.14
CA SER A 90 -32.91 2.87 11.66
C SER A 90 -32.34 4.29 11.78
N ALA A 91 -31.02 4.47 11.71
CA ALA A 91 -30.37 5.74 12.12
C ALA A 91 -29.20 6.17 11.22
N GLY A 92 -29.08 5.58 10.02
CA GLY A 92 -27.95 5.82 9.12
C GLY A 92 -26.67 5.11 9.56
N ASP A 93 -25.58 5.47 8.89
CA ASP A 93 -24.26 4.90 9.16
C ASP A 93 -23.65 5.52 10.42
N LYS A 94 -23.26 4.65 11.35
CA LYS A 94 -22.65 5.06 12.62
C LYS A 94 -21.13 4.94 12.53
N PHE A 95 -20.43 6.05 12.72
CA PHE A 95 -18.98 6.06 12.85
C PHE A 95 -18.52 5.20 14.02
N VAL A 96 -17.51 4.37 13.80
CA VAL A 96 -16.90 3.49 14.81
C VAL A 96 -15.51 4.01 15.17
N ALA A 97 -14.63 4.10 14.17
CA ALA A 97 -13.26 4.50 14.38
C ALA A 97 -12.58 4.94 13.07
N THR A 98 -11.40 5.56 13.18
CA THR A 98 -10.58 5.98 12.06
C THR A 98 -9.09 5.67 12.28
N ALA A 99 -8.37 5.42 11.20
CA ALA A 99 -6.91 5.36 11.17
C ALA A 99 -6.38 6.31 10.09
N TRP A 100 -5.31 7.02 10.43
CA TRP A 100 -4.58 7.90 9.52
C TRP A 100 -3.26 7.22 9.20
N ILE A 101 -3.13 6.75 7.96
CA ILE A 101 -1.97 5.97 7.52
C ILE A 101 -1.08 6.90 6.70
N PRO A 102 0.14 7.21 7.16
CA PRO A 102 1.07 8.06 6.42
C PRO A 102 1.40 7.43 5.07
N VAL A 103 1.43 8.26 4.04
CA VAL A 103 1.80 7.84 2.69
C VAL A 103 3.25 7.32 2.67
N SER A 104 4.12 7.83 3.53
CA SER A 104 5.51 7.39 3.69
C SER A 104 5.68 5.92 4.05
N ASP A 105 4.65 5.27 4.60
CA ASP A 105 4.72 3.86 5.01
C ASP A 105 4.70 2.90 3.81
N PHE A 106 4.18 3.35 2.67
CA PHE A 106 4.05 2.55 1.45
C PHE A 106 4.52 3.28 0.18
N VAL A 107 5.02 4.51 0.34
CA VAL A 107 5.65 5.31 -0.72
C VAL A 107 6.99 5.80 -0.19
N GLY A 108 8.07 5.21 -0.67
CA GLY A 108 9.43 5.63 -0.34
C GLY A 108 10.35 5.59 -1.56
N ASP A 109 11.51 6.22 -1.43
CA ASP A 109 12.50 6.36 -2.51
C ASP A 109 13.06 5.01 -2.99
N TYR A 110 12.96 3.97 -2.14
CA TYR A 110 13.47 2.62 -2.40
C TYR A 110 12.37 1.58 -2.59
N THR A 111 11.10 1.98 -2.63
CA THR A 111 9.98 1.03 -2.83
C THR A 111 9.88 0.67 -4.32
N PRO A 112 10.01 -0.61 -4.71
CA PRO A 112 9.81 -1.03 -6.08
C PRO A 112 8.42 -0.67 -6.58
N GLU A 113 8.29 -0.44 -7.90
CA GLU A 113 6.99 -0.20 -8.49
C GLU A 113 6.03 -1.37 -8.24
N ASN A 114 4.77 -1.08 -7.88
CA ASN A 114 3.74 -2.07 -7.56
C ASN A 114 4.04 -3.00 -6.37
N TYR A 115 5.00 -2.65 -5.49
CA TYR A 115 5.24 -3.41 -4.27
C TYR A 115 4.00 -3.42 -3.36
N LEU A 116 3.71 -4.58 -2.77
CA LEU A 116 2.55 -4.78 -1.90
C LEU A 116 2.99 -4.70 -0.44
N HIS A 117 2.49 -3.69 0.28
CA HIS A 117 2.71 -3.52 1.70
C HIS A 117 1.54 -4.13 2.49
N PHE A 118 1.83 -4.90 3.53
CA PHE A 118 0.85 -5.33 4.53
C PHE A 118 0.99 -4.46 5.77
N LEU A 119 -0.08 -3.81 6.18
CA LEU A 119 -0.09 -2.82 7.26
C LEU A 119 -1.18 -3.16 8.28
N SER A 120 -0.83 -3.03 9.56
CA SER A 120 -1.76 -3.14 10.69
C SER A 120 -1.75 -1.84 11.47
N TYR A 121 -2.87 -1.14 11.48
CA TYR A 121 -2.98 0.20 12.05
C TYR A 121 -3.95 0.26 13.21
N ARG A 122 -3.58 1.01 14.26
CA ARG A 122 -4.48 1.25 15.39
C ARG A 122 -5.58 2.22 14.99
N LEU A 123 -6.81 1.82 15.25
CA LEU A 123 -7.98 2.65 15.05
C LEU A 123 -8.24 3.52 16.29
N ARG A 124 -8.80 4.70 16.07
CA ARG A 124 -9.21 5.65 17.11
C ARG A 124 -10.68 6.02 16.96
N ASP A 125 -11.42 6.02 18.06
CA ASP A 125 -12.82 6.46 18.08
C ASP A 125 -12.94 8.00 17.97
N ALA A 126 -14.19 8.50 18.03
CA ALA A 126 -14.46 9.94 17.97
C ALA A 126 -13.88 10.74 19.16
N LYS A 127 -13.53 10.08 20.26
CA LYS A 127 -12.86 10.67 21.42
C LYS A 127 -11.33 10.57 21.32
N GLY A 128 -10.81 9.97 20.23
CA GLY A 128 -9.39 9.72 20.03
C GLY A 128 -8.86 8.51 20.81
N LEU A 129 -9.72 7.75 21.48
CA LEU A 129 -9.35 6.57 22.26
C LEU A 129 -9.13 5.37 21.33
N ARG A 130 -8.26 4.44 21.75
CA ARG A 130 -7.96 3.22 20.97
C ARG A 130 -9.24 2.41 20.77
N ASN A 131 -9.53 2.04 19.53
CA ASN A 131 -10.73 1.30 19.16
C ASN A 131 -10.42 0.22 18.11
N GLY A 132 -9.61 -0.77 18.51
CA GLY A 132 -9.25 -1.90 17.66
C GLY A 132 -8.07 -1.66 16.72
N ILE A 133 -7.92 -2.58 15.77
CA ILE A 133 -6.89 -2.57 14.71
C ILE A 133 -7.57 -2.78 13.36
N ILE A 134 -7.06 -2.15 12.32
CA ILE A 134 -7.39 -2.45 10.92
C ILE A 134 -6.18 -3.08 10.23
N ASN A 135 -6.40 -4.19 9.54
CA ASN A 135 -5.41 -4.85 8.70
C ASN A 135 -5.74 -4.57 7.24
N ILE A 136 -4.76 -4.04 6.51
CA ILE A 136 -4.89 -3.74 5.09
C ILE A 136 -3.65 -4.21 4.34
N SER A 137 -3.79 -4.33 3.02
CA SER A 137 -2.64 -4.24 2.13
C SER A 137 -2.81 -3.09 1.15
N VAL A 138 -1.69 -2.49 0.75
CA VAL A 138 -1.69 -1.35 -0.16
C VAL A 138 -0.58 -1.51 -1.18
N ARG A 139 -0.89 -1.19 -2.44
CA ARG A 139 0.10 -1.02 -3.50
C ARG A 139 -0.18 0.24 -4.29
N VAL A 140 0.89 0.91 -4.70
CA VAL A 140 0.83 2.05 -5.60
C VAL A 140 0.85 1.54 -7.03
N VAL A 141 -0.18 1.89 -7.78
CA VAL A 141 -0.32 1.60 -9.20
C VAL A 141 -0.03 2.88 -9.98
N SER A 142 1.06 2.86 -10.74
CA SER A 142 1.37 3.95 -11.68
C SER A 142 0.44 3.82 -12.88
N SER A 143 -0.23 4.91 -13.26
CA SER A 143 -0.80 5.00 -14.59
C SER A 143 0.35 5.12 -15.58
N SER A 144 0.84 3.98 -16.07
CA SER A 144 1.65 3.98 -17.28
C SER A 144 0.79 4.62 -18.35
N TYR A 145 1.10 5.86 -18.74
CA TYR A 145 0.75 6.29 -20.08
C TYR A 145 1.30 5.19 -20.98
N LYS A 146 0.41 4.54 -21.72
CA LYS A 146 0.79 3.62 -22.79
C LYS A 146 1.65 4.42 -23.75
N GLY A 147 2.95 4.42 -23.50
CA GLY A 147 3.93 5.07 -24.32
C GLY A 147 3.72 4.50 -25.70
N THR A 148 3.28 5.34 -26.62
CA THR A 148 3.40 5.08 -28.05
C THR A 148 4.80 4.49 -28.23
N LEU A 149 4.86 3.27 -28.75
CA LEU A 149 6.11 2.64 -29.15
C LEU A 149 6.72 3.55 -30.22
N SER A 150 7.48 4.55 -29.79
CA SER A 150 8.46 5.20 -30.62
C SER A 150 9.60 4.20 -30.70
N SER A 151 9.47 3.29 -31.66
CA SER A 151 10.56 2.52 -32.23
C SER A 151 11.65 3.51 -32.68
N SER A 152 12.48 3.92 -31.73
CA SER A 152 13.77 4.51 -32.01
C SER A 152 14.75 3.36 -31.82
N SER A 153 15.14 2.77 -32.95
CA SER A 153 16.21 1.80 -33.06
C SER A 153 17.46 2.34 -32.37
N ARG A 154 17.63 2.01 -31.09
CA ARG A 154 18.90 2.15 -30.39
C ARG A 154 19.56 0.79 -30.40
N LEU A 155 20.70 0.79 -31.08
CA LEU A 155 21.64 -0.32 -31.24
C LEU A 155 21.85 -1.07 -29.91
N PRO A 156 22.10 -2.39 -29.94
CA PRO A 156 22.34 -3.17 -28.73
C PRO A 156 23.50 -2.57 -27.93
N PRO A 157 23.43 -2.54 -26.59
CA PRO A 157 24.55 -2.12 -25.78
C PRO A 157 25.74 -3.02 -26.07
N SER A 158 26.83 -2.41 -26.51
CA SER A 158 28.15 -3.02 -26.61
C SER A 158 28.42 -3.81 -25.34
N VAL A 159 28.66 -5.10 -25.50
CA VAL A 159 29.25 -5.98 -24.50
C VAL A 159 30.41 -5.21 -23.87
N LEU A 160 30.37 -5.03 -22.55
CA LEU A 160 31.52 -4.56 -21.80
C LEU A 160 32.58 -5.67 -21.93
N GLU A 161 33.41 -5.59 -22.97
CA GLU A 161 34.60 -6.42 -23.11
C GLU A 161 35.52 -6.06 -21.94
N PHE A 162 35.50 -6.89 -20.90
CA PHE A 162 36.64 -7.01 -20.01
C PHE A 162 37.81 -7.54 -20.85
N ARG A 163 38.62 -6.63 -21.37
CA ARG A 163 39.86 -6.94 -22.08
C ARG A 163 40.89 -7.40 -21.04
N MET A 164 40.90 -8.69 -20.74
CA MET A 164 41.99 -9.30 -19.98
C MET A 164 43.23 -9.34 -20.86
N PRO A 165 44.40 -8.86 -20.40
CA PRO A 165 45.64 -9.12 -21.11
C PRO A 165 45.91 -10.62 -21.02
N VAL A 166 46.02 -11.26 -22.18
CA VAL A 166 46.55 -12.62 -22.27
C VAL A 166 48.02 -12.49 -21.88
N ASP A 167 48.36 -12.95 -20.68
CA ASP A 167 49.71 -13.41 -20.40
C ASP A 167 49.66 -14.90 -20.10
N ARG A 168 50.53 -15.59 -20.80
CA ARG A 168 50.53 -17.03 -20.95
C ARG A 168 51.60 -17.53 -20.02
N GLU A 169 51.22 -17.98 -18.83
CA GLU A 169 52.01 -19.00 -18.14
C GLU A 169 51.24 -19.78 -17.06
N ARG A 170 51.75 -20.98 -16.87
CA ARG A 170 51.13 -22.18 -16.30
C ARG A 170 51.28 -22.16 -14.77
N ASN A 171 50.19 -22.31 -14.00
CA ASN A 171 50.11 -23.17 -12.81
C ASN A 171 48.73 -23.10 -12.14
N GLY A 172 48.32 -24.24 -11.58
CA GLY A 172 46.94 -24.58 -11.25
C GLY A 172 46.31 -23.87 -10.05
N GLY A 173 44.99 -24.05 -9.95
CA GLY A 173 44.18 -23.70 -8.80
C GLY A 173 42.72 -23.49 -9.18
N THR A 174 41.91 -24.57 -9.17
CA THR A 174 40.46 -24.45 -9.25
C THR A 174 39.93 -23.93 -7.91
N VAL A 175 39.33 -22.74 -7.90
CA VAL A 175 38.61 -22.21 -6.72
C VAL A 175 37.12 -22.23 -7.01
N THR A 176 36.42 -23.21 -6.45
CA THR A 176 34.96 -23.23 -6.34
C THR A 176 34.58 -22.60 -4.99
N GLY A 177 34.03 -21.38 -5.02
CA GLY A 177 33.43 -20.77 -3.83
C GLY A 177 32.06 -21.37 -3.55
N MET A 178 31.94 -22.15 -2.47
CA MET A 178 30.67 -22.67 -1.95
C MET A 178 30.14 -21.70 -0.88
N PRO A 179 28.87 -21.26 -0.95
CA PRO A 179 28.29 -20.41 0.10
C PRO A 179 28.08 -21.20 1.39
N VAL A 180 28.56 -20.64 2.51
CA VAL A 180 28.45 -21.21 3.86
C VAL A 180 27.10 -20.81 4.47
N TRP A 181 26.29 -21.80 4.84
CA TRP A 181 25.07 -21.62 5.64
C TRP A 181 25.39 -21.86 7.12
N TYR A 182 24.99 -20.94 7.99
CA TYR A 182 25.03 -21.14 9.44
C TYR A 182 23.64 -21.56 9.95
N PRO A 183 23.53 -22.69 10.68
CA PRO A 183 22.30 -23.05 11.37
C PRO A 183 22.23 -22.38 12.75
N ASN A 184 21.17 -21.63 12.99
CA ASN A 184 20.85 -21.04 14.29
C ASN A 184 20.30 -22.16 15.17
N GLN A 185 21.06 -22.63 16.17
CA GLN A 185 20.54 -23.56 17.16
C GLN A 185 19.84 -22.80 18.29
N TRP A 186 18.54 -22.99 18.41
CA TRP A 186 17.75 -22.56 19.56
C TRP A 186 17.85 -23.68 20.59
N LYS A 187 18.39 -23.38 21.78
CA LYS A 187 18.27 -24.28 22.93
C LYS A 187 16.99 -23.93 23.69
N SER A 188 16.22 -24.98 23.98
CA SER A 188 15.04 -24.99 24.85
C SER A 188 15.39 -24.63 26.30
#